data_AF-A0A817BT75-F1
#
_entry.id   AF-A0A817BT75-F1
#
_cell.length_a   1.000
_cell.length_b   1.000
_cell.length_c   1.000
_cell.angle_alpha   90.00
_cell.angle_beta   90.00
_cell.angle_gamma   90.00
#
_symmetry.space_group_name_H-M   'P 1'
#
loop_
_entity.id
_entity.type
_entity.pdbx_description
1 polymer ?
#
loop_
_entity_poly.entity_id
_entity_poly.type
_entity_poly.pdbx_seq_one_letter_code
_entity_poly.pdbx_strand_id
1 'polypeptide(L)'
;MKTPEDALLCPITLELFRNPVMAQDGHTYERQAIEEWIRKNGTSPITNQQISLEHLVPNYAIKKMVDHFESSLHNKNFQYTLDVDVKKKKGRPLFQTFGKTIYSAEWLPSNAGCPEIILLKIDGARANKEASFYVNLSRHPHIVRTFGLVHEDDGDKNSIILLQEYASEGSLYELLTERKKPIDEKILIEIFCQVLDAMSYLALNDVVHGDLACRNVLVFRFDENDPRNNVVKVADFGLSRYSKIYSQTTTMARTTLNIIPKRYCAPEILSTNVTANDYTEKSDVYSMGVLMWEAYSRGAIPWTNIESDDDVVRRVRNGDILPKPTNCSPQYWDIITKTWNKLSNQRPTFDQLKKLFKDQLYQTTTSASKPSMF
;
A
#
# COMPACT_ATOMS: atom_id res chain seq x y z
N MET A 1 23.79 8.37 3.77
CA MET A 1 24.33 7.30 4.63
C MET A 1 23.14 6.45 5.05
N LYS A 2 23.15 5.14 4.79
CA LYS A 2 22.10 4.25 5.32
C LYS A 2 22.24 4.25 6.84
N THR A 3 21.18 4.56 7.55
CA THR A 3 21.14 4.44 9.01
C THR A 3 21.21 2.95 9.39
N PRO A 4 21.59 2.61 10.63
CA PRO A 4 21.57 1.23 11.13
C PRO A 4 20.18 0.54 11.10
N GLU A 5 19.14 1.20 10.59
CA GLU A 5 17.70 1.01 10.86
C GLU A 5 17.00 -0.03 9.95
N ASP A 6 17.70 -0.60 8.96
CA ASP A 6 17.17 -1.61 8.02
C ASP A 6 17.62 -3.06 8.33
N ALA A 7 18.30 -3.32 9.44
CA ALA A 7 19.08 -4.55 9.63
C ALA A 7 18.27 -5.86 9.53
N LEU A 8 16.97 -5.82 9.83
CA LEU A 8 16.06 -6.97 9.72
C LEU A 8 15.18 -6.96 8.47
N LEU A 9 15.24 -5.89 7.67
CA LEU A 9 14.44 -5.75 6.47
C LEU A 9 15.27 -6.12 5.24
N CYS A 10 14.67 -6.91 4.36
CA CYS A 10 15.24 -7.23 3.07
C CYS A 10 15.34 -5.96 2.23
N PRO A 11 16.51 -5.62 1.68
CA PRO A 11 16.64 -4.45 0.84
C PRO A 11 16.00 -4.57 -0.53
N ILE A 12 15.38 -5.68 -0.91
CA ILE A 12 14.60 -5.76 -2.16
C ILE A 12 13.12 -5.65 -1.82
N THR A 13 12.66 -6.43 -0.83
CA THR A 13 11.22 -6.54 -0.53
C THR A 13 10.75 -5.53 0.52
N LEU A 14 11.66 -4.94 1.30
CA LEU A 14 11.36 -4.13 2.49
C LEU A 14 10.46 -4.84 3.51
N GLU A 15 10.60 -6.16 3.56
CA GLU A 15 9.94 -7.00 4.55
C GLU A 15 10.97 -7.60 5.50
N LEU A 16 10.51 -8.03 6.67
CA LEU A 16 11.31 -8.87 7.55
C LEU A 16 11.79 -10.12 6.79
N PHE A 17 13.07 -10.46 6.94
CA PHE A 17 13.63 -11.63 6.27
C PHE A 17 12.94 -12.93 6.71
N ARG A 18 12.44 -13.71 5.75
CA ARG A 18 11.93 -15.06 5.98
C ARG A 18 13.01 -16.11 5.74
N ASN A 19 13.75 -15.98 4.63
CA ASN A 19 14.86 -16.85 4.26
C ASN A 19 16.07 -16.01 3.80
N PRO A 20 16.75 -15.32 4.74
CA PRO A 20 17.84 -14.41 4.40
C PRO A 20 19.05 -15.16 3.85
N VAL A 21 19.63 -14.63 2.78
CA VAL A 21 20.91 -15.06 2.20
C VAL A 21 21.84 -13.87 2.07
N MET A 22 23.12 -14.08 2.35
CA MET A 22 24.18 -13.11 2.12
C MET A 22 24.79 -13.36 0.73
N ALA A 23 24.93 -12.29 -0.05
CA ALA A 23 25.64 -12.31 -1.32
C ALA A 23 27.12 -11.92 -1.14
N GLN A 24 27.92 -12.08 -2.19
CA GLN A 24 29.37 -11.85 -2.19
C GLN A 24 29.78 -10.40 -1.91
N ASP A 25 28.87 -9.46 -2.12
CA ASP A 25 29.05 -8.05 -1.77
C ASP A 25 28.82 -7.75 -0.27
N GLY A 26 28.60 -8.80 0.53
CA GLY A 26 28.41 -8.72 1.97
C GLY A 26 27.00 -8.27 2.38
N HIS A 27 26.08 -8.10 1.44
CA HIS A 27 24.71 -7.67 1.72
C HIS A 27 23.77 -8.85 1.85
N THR A 28 22.75 -8.71 2.71
CA THR A 28 21.75 -9.75 2.96
C THR A 28 20.46 -9.43 2.23
N TYR A 29 19.86 -10.45 1.60
CA TYR A 29 18.66 -10.36 0.80
C TYR A 29 17.71 -11.52 1.11
N GLU A 30 16.41 -11.34 0.84
CA GLU A 30 15.46 -12.44 0.85
C GLU A 30 15.77 -13.36 -0.33
N ARG A 31 15.92 -14.66 -0.06
CA ARG A 31 16.42 -15.64 -1.03
C ARG A 31 15.66 -15.57 -2.34
N GLN A 32 14.34 -15.66 -2.30
CA GLN A 32 13.55 -15.70 -3.52
C GLN A 32 13.74 -14.42 -4.35
N ALA A 33 13.70 -13.26 -3.69
CA ALA A 33 13.82 -11.97 -4.35
C ALA A 33 15.19 -11.78 -5.01
N ILE A 34 16.28 -12.15 -4.31
CA ILE A 34 17.63 -12.02 -4.88
C ILE A 34 17.90 -13.06 -5.98
N GLU A 35 17.40 -14.29 -5.85
CA GLU A 35 17.58 -15.29 -6.89
C GLU A 35 16.87 -14.88 -8.19
N GLU A 36 15.65 -14.35 -8.09
CA GLU A 36 14.93 -13.79 -9.24
C GLU A 36 15.67 -12.59 -9.85
N TRP A 37 16.23 -11.72 -8.99
CA TRP A 37 17.03 -10.57 -9.43
C TRP A 37 18.31 -11.01 -10.17
N ILE A 38 19.09 -11.94 -9.62
CA ILE A 38 20.35 -12.40 -10.21
C ILE A 38 20.09 -13.08 -11.56
N ARG A 39 19.07 -13.94 -11.65
CA ARG A 39 18.70 -14.60 -12.92
C ARG A 39 18.43 -13.59 -14.03
N LYS A 40 17.94 -12.40 -13.69
CA LYS A 40 17.59 -11.36 -14.65
C LYS A 40 18.71 -10.36 -14.92
N ASN A 41 19.42 -9.92 -13.88
CA ASN A 41 20.33 -8.78 -13.96
C ASN A 41 21.81 -9.18 -13.79
N GLY A 42 22.10 -10.31 -13.12
CA GLY A 42 23.47 -10.78 -12.86
C GLY A 42 24.29 -9.90 -11.91
N THR A 43 23.68 -8.89 -11.28
CA THR A 43 24.36 -7.93 -10.39
C THR A 43 23.63 -7.75 -9.07
N SER A 44 24.30 -7.16 -8.09
CA SER A 44 23.72 -6.77 -6.80
C SER A 44 22.73 -5.61 -6.97
N PRO A 45 21.53 -5.67 -6.36
CA PRO A 45 20.58 -4.57 -6.36
C PRO A 45 21.09 -3.31 -5.64
N ILE A 46 22.11 -3.43 -4.78
CA ILE A 46 22.61 -2.29 -3.99
C ILE A 46 23.93 -1.77 -4.53
N THR A 47 24.87 -2.68 -4.80
CA THR A 47 26.25 -2.29 -5.14
C THR A 47 26.51 -2.33 -6.65
N ASN A 48 25.58 -2.89 -7.42
CA ASN A 48 25.72 -3.18 -8.85
C ASN A 48 26.95 -4.05 -9.21
N GLN A 49 27.58 -4.70 -8.21
CA GLN A 49 28.65 -5.67 -8.43
C GLN A 49 28.08 -6.96 -9.01
N GLN A 50 28.85 -7.65 -9.85
CA GLN A 50 28.45 -9.00 -10.31
C GLN A 50 28.35 -9.95 -9.12
N ILE A 51 27.24 -10.68 -9.05
CA ILE A 51 27.00 -11.70 -8.02
C ILE A 51 26.39 -12.93 -8.67
N SER A 52 26.70 -14.11 -8.13
CA SER A 52 26.23 -15.39 -8.68
C SER A 52 25.34 -16.14 -7.68
N LEU A 53 24.37 -16.90 -8.22
CA LEU A 53 23.45 -17.73 -7.44
C LEU A 53 24.18 -18.76 -6.57
N GLU A 54 25.32 -19.29 -7.06
CA GLU A 54 26.09 -20.33 -6.39
C GLU A 54 26.80 -19.85 -5.12
N HIS A 55 26.95 -18.52 -4.97
CA HIS A 55 27.63 -17.89 -3.84
C HIS A 55 26.67 -17.26 -2.83
N LEU A 56 25.36 -17.55 -2.93
CA LEU A 56 24.37 -17.13 -1.93
C LEU A 56 24.44 -18.04 -0.71
N VAL A 57 24.93 -17.50 0.40
CA VAL A 57 25.08 -18.24 1.67
C VAL A 57 23.91 -17.92 2.59
N PRO A 58 23.20 -18.90 3.19
CA PRO A 58 22.19 -18.61 4.19
C PRO A 58 22.73 -17.75 5.34
N ASN A 59 22.03 -16.65 5.67
CA ASN A 59 22.39 -15.79 6.78
C ASN A 59 21.58 -16.15 8.04
N TYR A 60 22.03 -17.20 8.74
CA TYR A 60 21.36 -17.69 9.95
C TYR A 60 21.34 -16.68 11.10
N ALA A 61 22.28 -15.74 11.15
CA ALA A 61 22.31 -14.71 12.20
C ALA A 61 21.12 -13.77 12.05
N ILE A 62 20.91 -13.23 10.85
CA ILE A 62 19.74 -12.39 10.54
C ILE A 62 18.45 -13.18 10.71
N LYS A 63 18.41 -14.45 10.27
CA LYS A 63 17.25 -15.32 10.48
C LYS A 63 16.87 -15.43 11.96
N LYS A 64 17.85 -15.71 12.84
CA LYS A 64 17.63 -15.79 14.28
C LYS A 64 17.17 -14.46 14.88
N MET A 65 17.70 -13.33 14.40
CA MET A 65 17.27 -12.02 14.88
C MET A 65 15.81 -11.72 14.50
N VAL A 66 15.40 -12.04 13.26
CA VAL A 66 13.99 -11.92 12.85
C VAL A 66 13.11 -12.86 13.66
N ASP A 67 13.51 -14.13 13.82
CA ASP A 67 12.72 -15.11 14.59
C ASP A 67 12.55 -14.67 16.05
N HIS A 68 13.60 -14.08 16.65
CA HIS A 68 13.54 -13.51 17.99
C HIS A 68 12.61 -12.30 18.06
N PHE A 69 12.72 -11.38 17.09
CA PHE A 69 11.84 -10.22 16.99
C PHE A 69 10.39 -10.66 16.84
N GLU A 70 10.06 -11.53 15.89
CA GLU A 70 8.69 -12.01 15.69
C GLU A 70 8.17 -12.78 16.91
N SER A 71 8.99 -13.58 17.57
CA SER A 71 8.63 -14.26 18.83
C SER A 71 8.30 -13.25 19.93
N SER A 72 9.06 -12.15 20.02
CA SER A 72 8.78 -11.08 21.00
C SER A 72 7.42 -10.41 20.75
N LEU A 73 7.05 -10.20 19.48
CA LEU A 73 5.74 -9.65 19.12
C LEU A 73 4.58 -10.60 19.49
N HIS A 74 4.77 -11.91 19.25
CA HIS A 74 3.77 -12.93 19.60
C HIS A 74 3.63 -13.11 21.10
N ASN A 75 4.73 -13.08 21.86
CA ASN A 75 4.69 -13.16 23.33
C ASN A 75 3.90 -12.00 23.97
N LYS A 76 3.87 -10.86 23.29
CA LYS A 76 3.09 -9.69 23.69
C LYS A 76 1.62 -9.79 23.32
N ASN A 77 1.18 -10.84 22.62
CA ASN A 77 -0.17 -10.93 22.04
C ASN A 77 -0.58 -9.68 21.25
N PHE A 78 0.40 -9.03 20.60
CA PHE A 78 0.23 -7.76 19.89
C PHE A 78 -0.28 -6.58 20.75
N GLN A 79 -0.11 -6.64 22.07
CA GLN A 79 -0.40 -5.55 22.99
C GLN A 79 0.90 -4.94 23.53
N TYR A 80 1.02 -3.63 23.39
CA TYR A 80 2.18 -2.85 23.78
C TYR A 80 1.74 -1.72 24.71
N THR A 81 2.66 -1.26 25.56
CA THR A 81 2.41 -0.16 26.49
C THR A 81 3.26 1.06 26.14
N LEU A 82 2.63 2.24 26.10
CA LEU A 82 3.33 3.50 25.86
C LEU A 82 4.33 3.78 26.99
N ASP A 83 5.49 4.32 26.66
CA ASP A 83 6.63 4.61 27.55
C ASP A 83 7.24 3.38 28.25
N VAL A 84 6.79 2.17 27.91
CA VAL A 84 7.37 0.89 28.35
C VAL A 84 7.95 0.12 27.16
N ASP A 85 7.13 -0.11 26.14
CA ASP A 85 7.50 -0.88 24.94
C ASP A 85 7.81 0.00 23.74
N VAL A 86 7.13 1.14 23.65
CA VAL A 86 7.29 2.14 22.58
C VAL A 86 7.08 3.53 23.14
N LYS A 87 7.70 4.53 22.51
CA LYS A 87 7.60 5.93 22.94
C LYS A 87 7.34 6.86 21.76
N LYS A 88 6.51 7.88 21.98
CA LYS A 88 6.32 8.98 21.02
C LYS A 88 7.61 9.80 20.94
N LYS A 89 8.16 9.99 19.73
CA LYS A 89 9.27 10.94 19.52
C LYS A 89 8.77 12.36 19.85
N LYS A 90 9.64 13.18 20.46
CA LYS A 90 9.29 14.58 20.79
C LYS A 90 9.02 15.36 19.50
N GLY A 91 7.91 16.08 19.44
CA GLY A 91 7.55 16.91 18.30
C GLY A 91 6.04 17.05 18.13
N ARG A 92 5.64 17.79 17.09
CA ARG A 92 4.25 17.85 16.63
C ARG A 92 3.87 16.52 15.95
N PRO A 93 2.58 16.17 15.88
CA PRO A 93 2.12 15.05 15.05
C PRO A 93 2.65 15.16 13.61
N LEU A 94 2.96 14.02 13.00
CA LEU A 94 3.31 13.94 11.58
C LEU A 94 2.11 14.31 10.71
N PHE A 95 0.91 13.91 11.15
CA PHE A 95 -0.35 14.16 10.46
C PHE A 95 -1.50 14.24 11.46
N GLN A 96 -2.48 15.11 11.19
CA GLN A 96 -3.66 15.26 12.02
C GLN A 96 -4.88 15.65 11.17
N THR A 97 -5.97 14.91 11.35
CA THR A 97 -7.30 15.20 10.77
C THR A 97 -8.39 14.94 11.82
N PHE A 98 -9.65 15.15 11.45
CA PHE A 98 -10.78 14.87 12.32
C PHE A 98 -10.89 13.34 12.57
N GLY A 99 -10.45 12.88 13.74
CA GLY A 99 -10.53 11.49 14.21
C GLY A 99 -9.30 10.61 13.96
N LYS A 100 -8.23 11.14 13.35
CA LYS A 100 -6.94 10.44 13.20
C LYS A 100 -5.76 11.36 13.46
N THR A 101 -4.79 10.88 14.22
CA THR A 101 -3.53 11.58 14.50
C THR A 101 -2.36 10.60 14.41
N ILE A 102 -1.29 10.97 13.71
CA ILE A 102 -0.09 10.13 13.53
C ILE A 102 1.09 10.77 14.24
N TYR A 103 1.77 9.97 15.07
CA TYR A 103 3.01 10.37 15.75
C TYR A 103 4.18 9.49 15.29
N SER A 104 5.37 10.08 15.15
CA SER A 104 6.60 9.29 15.04
C SER A 104 6.91 8.61 16.37
N ALA A 105 7.45 7.40 16.34
CA ALA A 105 7.74 6.63 17.55
C ALA A 105 9.06 5.86 17.47
N GLU A 106 9.49 5.33 18.61
CA GLU A 106 10.67 4.48 18.77
C GLU A 106 10.38 3.32 19.72
N TRP A 107 11.06 2.19 19.50
CA TRP A 107 10.98 1.00 20.35
C TRP A 107 11.76 1.21 21.66
N LEU A 108 11.29 0.60 22.75
CA LEU A 108 11.95 0.59 24.05
C LEU A 108 12.26 -0.85 24.51
N PRO A 109 13.51 -1.16 24.92
CA PRO A 109 14.70 -0.35 24.71
C PRO A 109 15.01 -0.19 23.21
N SER A 110 15.65 0.92 22.84
CA SER A 110 16.04 1.15 21.44
C SER A 110 17.15 0.17 21.03
N ASN A 111 16.88 -0.62 19.99
CA ASN A 111 17.80 -1.61 19.45
C ASN A 111 17.96 -1.39 17.94
N ALA A 112 19.20 -1.46 17.44
CA ALA A 112 19.52 -1.22 16.02
C ALA A 112 18.88 -2.22 15.02
N GLY A 113 18.21 -3.28 15.50
CA GLY A 113 17.48 -4.22 14.64
C GLY A 113 16.01 -3.89 14.46
N CYS A 114 15.45 -2.95 15.22
CA CYS A 114 14.01 -2.72 15.19
C CYS A 114 13.62 -1.82 14.00
N PRO A 115 12.53 -2.16 13.27
CA PRO A 115 12.06 -1.34 12.15
C PRO A 115 11.51 0.00 12.65
N GLU A 116 11.54 1.01 11.78
CA GLU A 116 10.92 2.30 12.05
C GLU A 116 9.40 2.19 12.22
N ILE A 117 8.85 2.96 13.17
CA ILE A 117 7.45 2.86 13.59
C ILE A 117 6.76 4.21 13.76
N ILE A 118 5.44 4.18 13.57
CA ILE A 118 4.53 5.26 13.92
C ILE A 118 3.42 4.77 14.85
N LEU A 119 2.83 5.73 15.55
CA LEU A 119 1.65 5.55 16.37
C LEU A 119 0.48 6.27 15.71
N LEU A 120 -0.45 5.50 15.16
CA LEU A 120 -1.68 6.01 14.57
C LEU A 120 -2.79 5.97 15.63
N LYS A 121 -3.09 7.13 16.20
CA LYS A 121 -4.23 7.33 17.10
C LYS A 121 -5.52 7.49 16.29
N ILE A 122 -6.52 6.67 16.60
CA ILE A 122 -7.87 6.68 16.02
C ILE A 122 -8.86 6.84 17.16
N ASP A 123 -9.75 7.84 17.05
CA ASP A 123 -10.76 8.11 18.07
C ASP A 123 -12.05 7.31 17.78
N GLY A 124 -12.59 6.54 18.74
CA GLY A 124 -13.92 5.94 18.61
C GLY A 124 -14.17 4.61 19.33
N ALA A 125 -15.46 4.36 19.63
CA ALA A 125 -15.98 3.24 20.44
C ALA A 125 -15.84 1.82 19.86
N ARG A 126 -15.32 1.67 18.64
CA ARG A 126 -15.24 0.37 17.94
C ARG A 126 -13.85 -0.21 17.86
N ALA A 127 -12.84 0.58 18.22
CA ALA A 127 -11.49 0.32 17.78
C ALA A 127 -10.91 -1.02 18.33
N ASN A 128 -11.32 -1.48 19.52
CA ASN A 128 -10.73 -2.71 20.12
C ASN A 128 -11.11 -3.99 19.35
N LYS A 129 -12.24 -3.98 18.63
CA LYS A 129 -12.65 -5.10 17.76
C LYS A 129 -11.94 -5.10 16.40
N GLU A 130 -11.30 -3.98 16.04
CA GLU A 130 -10.77 -3.74 14.70
C GLU A 130 -9.25 -3.98 14.62
N ALA A 131 -8.54 -3.88 15.75
CA ALA A 131 -7.09 -3.97 15.79
C ALA A 131 -6.51 -5.34 15.40
N SER A 132 -7.12 -6.43 15.88
CA SER A 132 -6.72 -7.80 15.52
C SER A 132 -6.89 -8.06 14.02
N PHE A 133 -7.85 -7.39 13.39
CA PHE A 133 -8.06 -7.44 11.95
C PHE A 133 -6.89 -6.77 11.19
N TYR A 134 -6.44 -5.59 11.60
CA TYR A 134 -5.24 -4.95 11.01
C TYR A 134 -3.99 -5.82 11.15
N VAL A 135 -3.78 -6.43 12.32
CA VAL A 135 -2.64 -7.34 12.56
C VAL A 135 -2.70 -8.58 11.65
N ASN A 136 -3.90 -9.13 11.41
CA ASN A 136 -4.03 -10.31 10.55
C ASN A 136 -3.81 -10.00 9.07
N LEU A 137 -4.30 -8.86 8.57
CA LEU A 137 -4.13 -8.46 7.17
C LEU A 137 -2.70 -8.03 6.80
N SER A 138 -1.92 -7.59 7.78
CA SER A 138 -0.57 -7.06 7.58
C SER A 138 0.49 -8.12 7.22
N ARG A 139 0.06 -9.34 6.89
CA ARG A 139 0.93 -10.42 6.40
C ARG A 139 1.29 -10.30 4.92
N HIS A 140 0.61 -9.43 4.18
CA HIS A 140 0.86 -9.20 2.76
C HIS A 140 1.94 -8.12 2.54
N PRO A 141 2.90 -8.31 1.62
CA PRO A 141 4.02 -7.37 1.38
C PRO A 141 3.61 -5.95 1.04
N HIS A 142 2.50 -5.80 0.34
CA HIS A 142 2.00 -4.52 -0.15
C HIS A 142 0.83 -3.97 0.68
N ILE A 143 0.70 -4.41 1.95
CA ILE A 143 -0.21 -3.83 2.93
C ILE A 143 0.61 -3.33 4.11
N VAL A 144 0.32 -2.12 4.59
CA VAL A 144 1.06 -1.54 5.73
C VAL A 144 0.99 -2.46 6.94
N ARG A 145 2.17 -2.83 7.45
CA ARG A 145 2.34 -3.72 8.58
C ARG A 145 1.86 -3.05 9.86
N THR A 146 0.96 -3.72 10.57
CA THR A 146 0.52 -3.33 11.91
C THR A 146 1.09 -4.33 12.90
N PHE A 147 2.00 -3.87 13.77
CA PHE A 147 2.64 -4.71 14.79
C PHE A 147 1.73 -5.01 15.97
N GLY A 148 0.76 -4.13 16.25
CA GLY A 148 -0.24 -4.34 17.30
C GLY A 148 -0.87 -3.05 17.81
N LEU A 149 -1.37 -3.12 19.04
CA LEU A 149 -2.03 -2.05 19.77
C LEU A 149 -1.13 -1.46 20.84
N VAL A 150 -1.22 -0.15 21.03
CA VAL A 150 -0.60 0.54 22.15
C VAL A 150 -1.67 1.03 23.12
N HIS A 151 -1.56 0.62 24.37
CA HIS A 151 -2.38 1.13 25.46
C HIS A 151 -1.72 2.39 26.05
N GLU A 152 -2.49 3.46 26.15
CA GLU A 152 -2.12 4.70 26.84
C GLU A 152 -2.90 4.74 28.16
N ASP A 153 -2.19 4.84 29.28
CA ASP A 153 -2.74 4.76 30.64
C ASP A 153 -3.35 6.11 31.10
N ASP A 154 -4.00 6.82 30.17
CA ASP A 154 -4.43 8.21 30.35
C ASP A 154 -5.94 8.34 30.35
N GLY A 155 -6.62 7.74 31.35
CA GLY A 155 -7.99 8.06 31.83
C GLY A 155 -9.18 8.07 30.84
N ASP A 156 -8.96 8.06 29.53
CA ASP A 156 -9.89 8.44 28.48
C ASP A 156 -10.26 7.20 27.66
N LYS A 157 -11.50 6.75 27.85
CA LYS A 157 -11.90 5.35 27.65
C LYS A 157 -12.23 4.96 26.20
N ASN A 158 -11.73 5.66 25.17
CA ASN A 158 -12.24 5.38 23.81
C ASN A 158 -11.31 5.67 22.62
N SER A 159 -10.01 5.81 22.81
CA SER A 159 -9.05 5.96 21.70
C SER A 159 -8.18 4.72 21.54
N ILE A 160 -7.79 4.41 20.31
CA ILE A 160 -6.84 3.34 20.00
C ILE A 160 -5.64 3.88 19.30
N ILE A 161 -4.50 3.31 19.64
CA ILE A 161 -3.24 3.60 19.01
C ILE A 161 -2.75 2.33 18.32
N LEU A 162 -2.69 2.36 16.99
CA LEU A 162 -2.09 1.30 16.19
C LEU A 162 -0.58 1.57 16.10
N LEU A 163 0.21 0.53 16.35
CA LEU A 163 1.64 0.51 16.11
C LEU A 163 1.90 -0.03 14.70
N GLN A 164 2.38 0.83 13.80
CA GLN A 164 2.59 0.46 12.39
C GLN A 164 4.00 0.77 11.92
N GLU A 165 4.43 0.13 10.84
CA GLU A 165 5.67 0.49 10.14
C GLU A 165 5.59 1.91 9.57
N TYR A 166 6.73 2.60 9.55
CA TYR A 166 6.82 3.95 9.01
C TYR A 166 7.18 3.93 7.51
N ALA A 167 6.46 4.72 6.72
CA ALA A 167 6.77 4.97 5.31
C ALA A 167 7.54 6.29 5.18
N SER A 168 8.85 6.19 4.97
CA SER A 168 9.76 7.35 4.97
C SER A 168 9.59 8.27 3.76
N GLU A 169 9.10 7.75 2.62
CA GLU A 169 8.89 8.52 1.39
C GLU A 169 7.47 9.13 1.30
N GLY A 170 6.67 9.03 2.37
CA GLY A 170 5.31 9.56 2.42
C GLY A 170 4.32 8.78 1.57
N SER A 171 3.27 9.46 1.11
CA SER A 171 2.24 8.90 0.23
C SER A 171 2.63 9.01 -1.25
N LEU A 172 2.04 8.16 -2.09
CA LEU A 172 2.20 8.23 -3.54
C LEU A 172 1.69 9.58 -4.06
N TYR A 173 0.66 10.16 -3.45
CA TYR A 173 0.19 11.51 -3.79
C TYR A 173 1.27 12.58 -3.56
N GLU A 174 1.91 12.58 -2.39
CA GLU A 174 3.00 13.52 -2.07
C GLU A 174 4.17 13.33 -3.05
N LEU A 175 4.61 12.09 -3.27
CA LEU A 175 5.66 11.77 -4.23
C LEU A 175 5.34 12.29 -5.64
N LEU A 176 4.10 12.15 -6.12
CA LEU A 176 3.69 12.59 -7.46
C LEU A 176 3.68 14.12 -7.60
N THR A 177 3.24 14.82 -6.55
CA THR A 177 3.04 16.28 -6.56
C THR A 177 4.32 17.05 -6.31
N GLU A 178 5.24 16.52 -5.51
CA GLU A 178 6.52 17.15 -5.20
C GLU A 178 7.55 16.98 -6.32
N ARG A 179 7.39 15.97 -7.17
CA ARG A 179 8.32 15.71 -8.28
C ARG A 179 8.12 16.69 -9.43
N LYS A 180 9.24 17.24 -9.93
CA LYS A 180 9.27 18.12 -11.11
C LYS A 180 8.96 17.38 -12.41
N LYS A 181 9.45 16.15 -12.55
CA LYS A 181 9.26 15.31 -13.73
C LYS A 181 8.20 14.23 -13.45
N PRO A 182 7.42 13.82 -14.46
CA PRO A 182 6.57 12.63 -14.36
C PRO A 182 7.39 11.40 -13.97
N ILE A 183 6.77 10.48 -13.22
CA ILE A 183 7.34 9.15 -12.97
C ILE A 183 7.30 8.37 -14.29
N ASP A 184 8.37 7.62 -14.59
CA ASP A 184 8.42 6.76 -15.78
C ASP A 184 7.27 5.75 -15.78
N GLU A 185 6.69 5.51 -16.95
CA GLU A 185 5.52 4.65 -17.08
C GLU A 185 5.79 3.23 -16.56
N LYS A 186 6.99 2.68 -16.77
CA LYS A 186 7.33 1.34 -16.27
C LYS A 186 7.34 1.29 -14.75
N ILE A 187 7.82 2.34 -14.09
CA ILE A 187 7.77 2.46 -12.63
C ILE A 187 6.31 2.50 -12.16
N LEU A 188 5.46 3.30 -12.82
CA LEU A 188 4.04 3.35 -12.49
C LEU A 188 3.36 1.98 -12.66
N ILE A 189 3.68 1.23 -13.73
CA ILE A 189 3.13 -0.12 -13.93
C ILE A 189 3.56 -1.08 -12.81
N GLU A 190 4.82 -1.05 -12.37
CA GLU A 190 5.28 -1.87 -11.24
C GLU A 190 4.56 -1.48 -9.94
N ILE A 191 4.42 -0.17 -9.66
CA ILE A 191 3.64 0.34 -8.52
C ILE A 191 2.18 -0.15 -8.59
N PHE A 192 1.54 -0.07 -9.76
CA PHE A 192 0.17 -0.56 -9.94
C PHE A 192 0.08 -2.07 -9.69
N CYS A 193 1.04 -2.87 -10.15
CA CYS A 193 1.06 -4.30 -9.89
C CYS A 193 1.12 -4.62 -8.38
N GLN A 194 1.89 -3.85 -7.60
CA GLN A 194 1.98 -4.01 -6.15
C GLN A 194 0.66 -3.68 -5.44
N VAL A 195 0.01 -2.58 -5.84
CA VAL A 195 -1.33 -2.21 -5.32
C VAL A 195 -2.37 -3.25 -5.71
N LEU A 196 -2.35 -3.74 -6.95
CA LEU A 196 -3.24 -4.80 -7.43
C LEU A 196 -3.08 -6.09 -6.60
N ASP A 197 -1.85 -6.47 -6.24
CA ASP A 197 -1.61 -7.62 -5.37
C ASP A 197 -2.23 -7.46 -3.98
N ALA A 198 -2.02 -6.29 -3.36
CA ALA A 198 -2.63 -5.97 -2.08
C ALA A 198 -4.16 -6.03 -2.14
N MET A 199 -4.75 -5.46 -3.20
CA MET A 199 -6.20 -5.42 -3.37
C MET A 199 -6.80 -6.79 -3.71
N SER A 200 -6.10 -7.63 -4.49
CA SER A 200 -6.46 -9.05 -4.65
C SER A 200 -6.49 -9.77 -3.31
N TYR A 201 -5.47 -9.55 -2.46
CA TYR A 201 -5.42 -10.15 -1.13
C TYR A 201 -6.57 -9.67 -0.23
N LEU A 202 -6.89 -8.37 -0.23
CA LEU A 202 -8.04 -7.84 0.51
C LEU A 202 -9.36 -8.48 0.02
N ALA A 203 -9.56 -8.56 -1.29
CA ALA A 203 -10.76 -9.16 -1.88
C ALA A 203 -10.92 -10.64 -1.49
N LEU A 204 -9.83 -11.42 -1.50
CA LEU A 204 -9.83 -12.83 -1.06
C LEU A 204 -10.18 -13.00 0.42
N ASN A 205 -9.96 -11.98 1.24
CA ASN A 205 -10.32 -11.97 2.66
C ASN A 205 -11.69 -11.30 2.92
N ASP A 206 -12.51 -11.13 1.87
CA ASP A 206 -13.81 -10.45 1.92
C ASP A 206 -13.71 -9.01 2.48
N VAL A 207 -12.61 -8.31 2.19
CA VAL A 207 -12.36 -6.93 2.62
C VAL A 207 -12.50 -5.98 1.45
N VAL A 208 -13.39 -4.99 1.61
CA VAL A 208 -13.53 -3.87 0.67
C VAL A 208 -12.90 -2.64 1.29
N HIS A 209 -11.94 -2.03 0.61
CA HIS A 209 -11.22 -0.85 1.08
C HIS A 209 -12.13 0.38 1.11
N GLY A 210 -12.87 0.67 0.03
CA GLY A 210 -13.86 1.74 -0.03
C GLY A 210 -13.32 3.18 -0.09
N ASP A 211 -11.99 3.36 -0.07
CA ASP A 211 -11.32 4.67 -0.16
C ASP A 211 -9.95 4.56 -0.87
N LEU A 212 -9.87 3.72 -1.91
CA LEU A 212 -8.61 3.51 -2.64
C LEU A 212 -8.25 4.75 -3.48
N ALA A 213 -7.11 5.38 -3.19
CA ALA A 213 -6.58 6.57 -3.87
C ALA A 213 -5.05 6.70 -3.62
N CYS A 214 -4.34 7.53 -4.38
CA CYS A 214 -2.88 7.71 -4.22
C CYS A 214 -2.49 8.20 -2.82
N ARG A 215 -3.34 8.97 -2.13
CA ARG A 215 -3.10 9.39 -0.73
C ARG A 215 -3.06 8.22 0.27
N ASN A 216 -3.70 7.10 -0.08
CA ASN A 216 -3.79 5.89 0.76
C ASN A 216 -2.84 4.77 0.26
N VAL A 217 -1.92 5.10 -0.64
CA VAL A 217 -0.80 4.24 -1.01
C VAL A 217 0.47 4.89 -0.48
N LEU A 218 1.15 4.23 0.46
CA LEU A 218 2.38 4.73 1.06
C LEU A 218 3.59 4.18 0.33
N VAL A 219 4.61 5.01 0.19
CA VAL A 219 5.86 4.72 -0.48
C VAL A 219 6.91 4.42 0.59
N PHE A 220 7.45 3.20 0.56
CA PHE A 220 8.51 2.77 1.47
C PHE A 220 9.89 2.88 0.82
N ARG A 221 9.91 2.87 -0.51
CA ARG A 221 11.11 3.11 -1.28
C ARG A 221 10.75 3.57 -2.67
N PHE A 222 11.50 4.55 -3.15
CA PHE A 222 11.40 5.03 -4.51
C PHE A 222 12.77 5.07 -5.18
N ASP A 223 12.86 4.50 -6.38
CA ASP A 223 14.03 4.53 -7.24
C ASP A 223 13.60 4.89 -8.66
N GLU A 224 14.00 6.08 -9.12
CA GLU A 224 13.64 6.58 -10.44
C GLU A 224 14.38 5.90 -11.60
N ASN A 225 15.43 5.12 -11.29
CA ASN A 225 16.24 4.46 -12.30
C ASN A 225 15.91 2.97 -12.45
N ASP A 226 15.24 2.38 -11.46
CA ASP A 226 14.81 0.99 -11.51
C ASP A 226 13.35 0.80 -11.09
N PRO A 227 12.44 0.52 -12.04
CA PRO A 227 11.05 0.16 -11.76
C PRO A 227 10.86 -0.89 -10.67
N ARG A 228 11.77 -1.84 -10.52
CA ARG A 228 11.61 -2.97 -9.60
C ARG A 228 12.11 -2.71 -8.18
N ASN A 229 12.88 -1.64 -7.99
CA ASN A 229 13.37 -1.22 -6.68
C ASN A 229 12.42 -0.23 -5.99
N ASN A 230 11.19 -0.09 -6.49
CA ASN A 230 10.15 0.71 -5.86
C ASN A 230 9.28 -0.19 -4.98
N VAL A 231 8.94 0.25 -3.77
CA VAL A 231 8.06 -0.49 -2.88
C VAL A 231 6.97 0.41 -2.36
N VAL A 232 5.73 0.00 -2.62
CA VAL A 232 4.53 0.66 -2.12
C VAL A 232 3.67 -0.30 -1.32
N LYS A 233 2.92 0.26 -0.36
CA LYS A 233 1.96 -0.50 0.44
C LYS A 233 0.66 0.27 0.57
N VAL A 234 -0.46 -0.45 0.46
CA VAL A 234 -1.80 0.08 0.68
C VAL A 234 -2.00 0.29 2.17
N ALA A 235 -2.47 1.49 2.52
CA ALA A 235 -2.72 1.94 3.88
C ALA A 235 -4.19 2.36 4.03
N ASP A 236 -4.55 2.71 5.25
CA ASP A 236 -5.81 3.38 5.59
C ASP A 236 -7.11 2.76 5.03
N PHE A 237 -7.20 1.43 5.06
CA PHE A 237 -8.47 0.69 4.96
C PHE A 237 -9.27 0.74 6.30
N GLY A 238 -9.00 1.77 7.12
CA GLY A 238 -9.69 2.21 8.33
C GLY A 238 -11.21 2.36 8.20
N LEU A 239 -11.66 2.56 6.97
CA LEU A 239 -13.05 2.77 6.58
C LEU A 239 -13.64 1.55 5.86
N SER A 240 -12.97 0.39 5.91
CA SER A 240 -13.41 -0.84 5.25
C SER A 240 -14.83 -1.20 5.67
N ARG A 241 -15.76 -1.18 4.71
CA ARG A 241 -17.20 -1.24 4.97
C ARG A 241 -17.77 -2.64 5.02
N TYR A 242 -17.03 -3.59 4.46
CA TYR A 242 -17.37 -4.99 4.44
C TYR A 242 -16.19 -5.78 4.97
N SER A 243 -16.32 -6.26 6.20
CA SER A 243 -15.67 -7.46 6.69
C SER A 243 -16.73 -8.18 7.53
N LYS A 244 -16.78 -9.51 7.47
CA LYS A 244 -17.73 -10.34 8.25
C LYS A 244 -17.69 -10.06 9.77
N ILE A 245 -16.65 -9.35 10.23
CA ILE A 245 -16.47 -8.88 11.61
C ILE A 245 -17.31 -7.62 11.90
N TYR A 246 -17.49 -6.73 10.90
CA TYR A 246 -18.25 -5.47 11.03
C TYR A 246 -19.75 -5.62 10.77
N SER A 247 -20.16 -6.67 10.05
CA SER A 247 -21.54 -6.87 9.60
C SER A 247 -22.53 -7.29 10.69
N GLN A 248 -22.09 -7.52 11.93
CA GLN A 248 -22.97 -8.00 13.02
C GLN A 248 -23.60 -6.90 13.88
N THR A 249 -23.39 -5.61 13.58
CA THR A 249 -24.05 -4.54 14.34
C THR A 249 -24.95 -3.69 13.44
N THR A 250 -26.27 -3.92 13.57
CA THR A 250 -27.40 -3.32 12.83
C THR A 250 -27.57 -1.80 13.04
N THR A 251 -26.58 -1.12 13.59
CA THR A 251 -26.65 0.33 13.83
C THR A 251 -25.39 0.98 13.27
N MET A 252 -25.46 1.31 11.98
CA MET A 252 -24.54 2.22 11.29
C MET A 252 -24.68 3.62 11.92
N ALA A 253 -24.16 3.77 13.13
CA ALA A 253 -24.12 5.04 13.85
C ALA A 253 -23.22 6.02 13.10
N ARG A 254 -23.81 7.17 12.79
CA ARG A 254 -23.25 8.33 12.11
C ARG A 254 -22.04 8.90 12.87
N THR A 255 -20.81 8.53 12.52
CA THR A 255 -19.61 9.33 12.81
C THR A 255 -18.53 9.00 11.80
N THR A 256 -17.98 10.03 11.13
CA THR A 256 -16.83 10.09 10.17
C THR A 256 -16.81 9.13 8.97
N LEU A 257 -17.39 7.95 9.08
CA LEU A 257 -17.73 6.96 8.07
C LEU A 257 -18.83 7.41 7.08
N ASN A 258 -19.26 8.68 7.08
CA ASN A 258 -20.27 9.20 6.14
C ASN A 258 -19.67 10.05 5.01
N ILE A 259 -18.36 10.27 5.01
CA ILE A 259 -17.69 11.04 3.95
C ILE A 259 -17.33 10.04 2.84
N ILE A 260 -18.16 10.03 1.80
CA ILE A 260 -17.90 9.27 0.58
C ILE A 260 -16.94 10.10 -0.28
N PRO A 261 -15.78 9.56 -0.71
CA PRO A 261 -14.85 10.25 -1.60
C PRO A 261 -15.44 10.29 -3.02
N LYS A 262 -16.49 11.10 -3.23
CA LYS A 262 -17.39 11.05 -4.41
C LYS A 262 -16.65 10.97 -5.75
N ARG A 263 -15.52 11.66 -5.88
CA ARG A 263 -14.71 11.74 -7.10
C ARG A 263 -13.95 10.46 -7.46
N TYR A 264 -13.84 9.52 -6.52
CA TYR A 264 -13.17 8.23 -6.67
C TYR A 264 -14.15 7.06 -6.79
N CYS A 265 -15.40 7.26 -6.38
CA CYS A 265 -16.37 6.18 -6.23
C CYS A 265 -17.01 5.72 -7.55
N ALA A 266 -17.32 4.42 -7.58
CA ALA A 266 -18.10 3.78 -8.62
C ALA A 266 -19.55 4.30 -8.67
N PRO A 267 -20.24 4.26 -9.83
CA PRO A 267 -21.60 4.77 -9.97
C PRO A 267 -22.62 4.13 -9.02
N GLU A 268 -22.49 2.85 -8.69
CA GLU A 268 -23.34 2.16 -7.72
C GLU A 268 -23.20 2.74 -6.30
N ILE A 269 -21.99 3.15 -5.90
CA ILE A 269 -21.70 3.76 -4.60
C ILE A 269 -22.18 5.22 -4.50
N LEU A 270 -22.47 5.84 -5.64
CA LEU A 270 -22.98 7.21 -5.74
C LEU A 270 -24.51 7.28 -5.85
N SER A 271 -25.20 6.15 -5.65
CA SER A 271 -26.65 6.08 -5.69
C SER A 271 -27.30 6.63 -4.42
N THR A 272 -28.59 6.98 -4.48
CA THR A 272 -29.28 7.67 -3.38
C THR A 272 -29.52 6.79 -2.15
N ASN A 273 -29.59 5.47 -2.31
CA ASN A 273 -29.90 4.51 -1.24
C ASN A 273 -28.79 3.46 -1.09
N VAL A 274 -27.54 3.92 -0.96
CA VAL A 274 -26.38 3.04 -0.84
C VAL A 274 -26.34 2.42 0.56
N THR A 275 -26.13 1.11 0.57
CA THR A 275 -25.96 0.27 1.76
C THR A 275 -24.53 -0.27 1.81
N ALA A 276 -24.16 -0.90 2.93
CA ALA A 276 -22.86 -1.56 3.04
C ALA A 276 -22.69 -2.70 2.01
N ASN A 277 -23.78 -3.30 1.53
CA ASN A 277 -23.74 -4.41 0.56
C ASN A 277 -23.41 -3.95 -0.87
N ASP A 278 -23.54 -2.66 -1.16
CA ASP A 278 -23.19 -2.12 -2.48
C ASP A 278 -21.68 -1.96 -2.66
N TYR A 279 -20.94 -1.89 -1.55
CA TYR A 279 -19.47 -1.91 -1.53
C TYR A 279 -18.98 -3.33 -1.79
N THR A 280 -18.25 -3.51 -2.88
CA THR A 280 -17.72 -4.79 -3.34
C THR A 280 -16.29 -4.64 -3.84
N GLU A 281 -15.60 -5.76 -4.10
CA GLU A 281 -14.34 -5.74 -4.87
C GLU A 281 -14.48 -4.89 -6.14
N LYS A 282 -15.61 -5.00 -6.84
CA LYS A 282 -15.83 -4.29 -8.11
C LYS A 282 -15.97 -2.78 -7.96
N SER A 283 -16.43 -2.29 -6.81
CA SER A 283 -16.38 -0.85 -6.52
C SER A 283 -14.94 -0.38 -6.27
N ASP A 284 -14.10 -1.20 -5.62
CA ASP A 284 -12.68 -0.86 -5.46
C ASP A 284 -11.91 -0.97 -6.78
N VAL A 285 -12.29 -1.90 -7.68
CA VAL A 285 -11.72 -1.95 -9.05
C VAL A 285 -11.95 -0.64 -9.79
N TYR A 286 -13.13 -0.04 -9.65
CA TYR A 286 -13.40 1.29 -10.23
C TYR A 286 -12.47 2.36 -9.64
N SER A 287 -12.36 2.40 -8.30
CA SER A 287 -11.46 3.31 -7.58
C SER A 287 -10.00 3.12 -7.97
N MET A 288 -9.58 1.87 -8.24
CA MET A 288 -8.23 1.57 -8.74
C MET A 288 -7.95 2.23 -10.09
N GLY A 289 -8.94 2.28 -10.99
CA GLY A 289 -8.81 3.04 -12.24
C GLY A 289 -8.65 4.54 -12.00
N VAL A 290 -9.36 5.10 -11.02
CA VAL A 290 -9.23 6.51 -10.64
C VAL A 290 -7.85 6.79 -10.03
N LEU A 291 -7.33 5.89 -9.19
CA LEU A 291 -5.97 5.95 -8.64
C LEU A 291 -4.92 5.91 -9.76
N MET A 292 -5.06 5.01 -10.74
CA MET A 292 -4.16 4.96 -11.89
C MET A 292 -4.20 6.27 -12.68
N TRP A 293 -5.40 6.84 -12.90
CA TRP A 293 -5.56 8.14 -13.55
C TRP A 293 -4.89 9.28 -12.77
N GLU A 294 -5.08 9.31 -11.45
CA GLU A 294 -4.47 10.28 -10.53
C GLU A 294 -2.94 10.20 -10.59
N ALA A 295 -2.38 9.00 -10.64
CA ALA A 295 -0.95 8.77 -10.79
C ALA A 295 -0.40 9.31 -12.12
N TYR A 296 -1.03 8.97 -13.25
CA TYR A 296 -0.63 9.52 -14.55
C TYR A 296 -0.81 11.04 -14.65
N SER A 297 -1.77 11.59 -13.91
CA SER A 297 -2.08 13.02 -13.85
C SER A 297 -1.28 13.77 -12.77
N ARG A 298 -0.26 13.13 -12.17
CA ARG A 298 0.65 13.71 -11.19
C ARG A 298 -0.06 14.24 -9.93
N GLY A 299 -1.02 13.47 -9.43
CA GLY A 299 -1.79 13.84 -8.24
C GLY A 299 -2.85 14.90 -8.50
N ALA A 300 -3.23 15.15 -9.77
CA ALA A 300 -4.38 16.00 -10.05
C ALA A 300 -5.65 15.42 -9.42
N ILE A 301 -6.50 16.29 -8.87
CA ILE A 301 -7.78 15.87 -8.31
C ILE A 301 -8.66 15.33 -9.46
N PRO A 302 -9.24 14.12 -9.33
CA PRO A 302 -10.15 13.60 -10.35
C PRO A 302 -11.32 14.56 -10.60
N TRP A 303 -11.64 14.79 -11.87
CA TRP A 303 -12.67 15.75 -12.28
C TRP A 303 -12.39 17.19 -11.84
N THR A 304 -11.12 17.60 -11.70
CA THR A 304 -10.75 18.95 -11.23
C THR A 304 -11.35 20.10 -12.06
N ASN A 305 -11.76 19.84 -13.30
CA ASN A 305 -12.44 20.79 -14.17
C ASN A 305 -13.95 20.96 -13.86
N ILE A 306 -14.45 20.23 -12.87
CA ILE A 306 -15.84 20.27 -12.41
C ILE A 306 -15.84 20.71 -10.95
N GLU A 307 -16.44 21.87 -10.70
CA GLU A 307 -16.45 22.50 -9.37
C GLU A 307 -17.32 21.71 -8.39
N SER A 308 -18.54 21.34 -8.79
CA SER A 308 -19.50 20.68 -7.91
C SER A 308 -19.35 19.16 -7.91
N ASP A 309 -19.22 18.58 -6.72
CA ASP A 309 -19.23 17.13 -6.53
C ASP A 309 -20.55 16.48 -7.00
N ASP A 310 -21.68 17.19 -6.93
CA ASP A 310 -22.96 16.66 -7.38
C ASP A 310 -23.05 16.59 -8.91
N ASP A 311 -22.35 17.47 -9.61
CA ASP A 311 -22.19 17.39 -11.07
C ASP A 311 -21.27 16.22 -11.46
N VAL A 312 -20.19 15.99 -10.70
CA VAL A 312 -19.34 14.80 -10.86
C VAL A 312 -20.18 13.53 -10.70
N VAL A 313 -20.97 13.45 -9.62
CA VAL A 313 -21.87 12.32 -9.36
C VAL A 313 -22.81 12.08 -10.53
N ARG A 314 -23.43 13.13 -11.07
CA ARG A 314 -24.34 13.02 -12.22
C ARG A 314 -23.63 12.44 -13.45
N ARG A 315 -22.43 12.94 -13.77
CA ARG A 315 -21.64 12.48 -14.91
C ARG A 315 -21.21 11.02 -14.79
N VAL A 316 -20.66 10.64 -13.65
CA VAL A 316 -20.24 9.25 -13.38
C VAL A 316 -21.42 8.30 -13.50
N ARG A 317 -22.59 8.65 -12.96
CA ARG A 317 -23.82 7.84 -13.08
C ARG A 317 -24.32 7.73 -14.52
N ASN A 318 -24.10 8.75 -15.34
CA ASN A 318 -24.45 8.74 -16.75
C ASN A 318 -23.50 7.87 -17.59
N GLY A 319 -22.28 7.61 -17.10
CA GLY A 319 -21.27 6.79 -17.75
C GLY A 319 -20.12 7.60 -18.37
N ASP A 320 -20.03 8.89 -18.06
CA ASP A 320 -18.85 9.68 -18.39
C ASP A 320 -17.63 9.10 -17.66
N ILE A 321 -16.49 9.08 -18.35
CA ILE A 321 -15.20 8.67 -17.78
C ILE A 321 -14.20 9.82 -17.83
N LEU A 322 -13.16 9.74 -17.00
CA LEU A 322 -12.07 10.71 -17.00
C LEU A 322 -11.34 10.71 -18.36
N PRO A 323 -10.82 11.85 -18.83
CA PRO A 323 -10.07 11.92 -20.07
C PRO A 323 -8.71 11.24 -19.94
N LYS A 324 -8.16 10.69 -21.04
CA LYS A 324 -6.83 10.07 -21.05
C LYS A 324 -5.74 11.07 -20.64
N PRO A 325 -4.92 10.79 -19.62
CA PRO A 325 -3.76 11.61 -19.29
C PRO A 325 -2.73 11.66 -20.43
N THR A 326 -2.00 12.77 -20.54
CA THR A 326 -1.00 12.98 -21.61
C THR A 326 0.10 11.91 -21.60
N ASN A 327 0.59 11.56 -20.41
CA ASN A 327 1.73 10.63 -20.24
C ASN A 327 1.31 9.15 -20.17
N CYS A 328 0.04 8.83 -20.35
CA CYS A 328 -0.45 7.45 -20.36
C CYS A 328 -0.46 6.91 -21.80
N SER A 329 0.29 5.84 -22.05
CA SER A 329 0.30 5.17 -23.35
C SER A 329 -1.08 4.59 -23.68
N PRO A 330 -1.53 4.65 -24.94
CA PRO A 330 -2.87 4.19 -25.34
C PRO A 330 -3.18 2.76 -24.89
N GLN A 331 -2.20 1.86 -24.94
CA GLN A 331 -2.39 0.45 -24.60
C GLN A 331 -2.68 0.25 -23.11
N TYR A 332 -2.04 1.03 -22.22
CA TYR A 332 -2.36 1.00 -20.80
C TYR A 332 -3.67 1.72 -20.49
N TRP A 333 -3.99 2.80 -21.23
CA TRP A 333 -5.28 3.47 -21.12
C TRP A 333 -6.46 2.54 -21.47
N ASP A 334 -6.32 1.72 -22.50
CA ASP A 334 -7.33 0.71 -22.87
C ASP A 334 -7.53 -0.34 -21.78
N ILE A 335 -6.51 -0.60 -20.96
CA ILE A 335 -6.61 -1.48 -19.79
C ILE A 335 -7.31 -0.75 -18.64
N ILE A 336 -6.92 0.50 -18.35
CA ILE A 336 -7.49 1.32 -17.27
C ILE A 336 -8.98 1.55 -17.50
N THR A 337 -9.40 1.93 -18.70
CA THR A 337 -10.81 2.24 -18.98
C THR A 337 -11.76 1.07 -18.75
N LYS A 338 -11.26 -0.18 -18.78
CA LYS A 338 -12.06 -1.38 -18.42
C LYS A 338 -12.54 -1.38 -16.97
N THR A 339 -11.84 -0.69 -16.06
CA THR A 339 -12.26 -0.58 -14.66
C THR A 339 -13.51 0.29 -14.50
N TRP A 340 -13.83 1.13 -15.49
CA TRP A 340 -14.96 2.05 -15.44
C TRP A 340 -16.17 1.57 -16.25
N ASN A 341 -16.27 0.26 -16.49
CA ASN A 341 -17.50 -0.30 -17.03
C ASN A 341 -18.68 0.04 -16.11
N LYS A 342 -19.79 0.51 -16.70
CA LYS A 342 -21.00 0.89 -15.98
C LYS A 342 -21.59 -0.28 -15.20
N LEU A 343 -21.51 -1.49 -15.75
CA LEU A 343 -21.93 -2.72 -15.07
C LEU A 343 -20.76 -3.25 -14.23
N SER A 344 -20.92 -3.29 -12.91
CA SER A 344 -19.85 -3.69 -11.98
C SER A 344 -19.30 -5.09 -12.26
N ASN A 345 -20.16 -6.03 -12.65
CA ASN A 345 -19.78 -7.40 -13.00
C ASN A 345 -18.97 -7.52 -14.31
N GLN A 346 -18.97 -6.50 -15.16
CA GLN A 346 -18.18 -6.45 -16.39
C GLN A 346 -16.79 -5.84 -16.17
N ARG A 347 -16.52 -5.27 -14.99
CA ARG A 347 -15.18 -4.81 -14.62
C ARG A 347 -14.28 -6.04 -14.35
N PRO A 348 -12.99 -6.00 -14.70
CA PRO A 348 -12.07 -7.09 -14.40
C PRO A 348 -11.94 -7.31 -12.89
N THR A 349 -11.45 -8.48 -12.45
CA THR A 349 -10.94 -8.65 -11.08
C THR A 349 -9.54 -8.01 -10.97
N PHE A 350 -9.04 -7.83 -9.74
CA PHE A 350 -7.68 -7.32 -9.54
C PHE A 350 -6.62 -8.23 -10.19
N ASP A 351 -6.76 -9.55 -10.08
CA ASP A 351 -5.86 -10.52 -10.72
C ASP A 351 -5.90 -10.45 -12.26
N GLN A 352 -7.10 -10.32 -12.84
CA GLN A 352 -7.26 -10.14 -14.29
C GLN A 352 -6.61 -8.83 -14.75
N LEU A 353 -6.80 -7.76 -13.99
CA LEU A 353 -6.22 -6.45 -14.30
C LEU A 353 -4.69 -6.52 -14.23
N LYS A 354 -4.11 -7.13 -13.19
CA LYS A 354 -2.67 -7.34 -13.06
C LYS A 354 -2.10 -8.16 -14.23
N LYS A 355 -2.79 -9.23 -14.62
CA LYS A 355 -2.39 -10.03 -15.79
C LYS A 355 -2.34 -9.19 -17.06
N LEU A 356 -3.36 -8.36 -17.33
CA LEU A 356 -3.39 -7.48 -18.49
C LEU A 356 -2.19 -6.51 -18.52
N PHE A 357 -1.84 -5.89 -17.38
CA PHE A 357 -0.68 -5.01 -17.29
C PHE A 357 0.64 -5.75 -17.56
N LYS A 358 0.81 -6.94 -16.97
CA LYS A 358 2.02 -7.76 -17.19
C LYS A 358 2.15 -8.21 -18.63
N ASP A 359 1.07 -8.74 -19.23
CA ASP A 359 1.04 -9.17 -20.62
C ASP A 359 1.41 -8.00 -21.56
N GLN A 360 0.88 -6.81 -21.30
CA GLN A 360 1.23 -5.60 -22.05
C GLN A 360 2.71 -5.21 -21.89
N LEU A 361 3.25 -5.29 -20.67
CA LEU A 361 4.67 -5.00 -20.40
C LEU A 361 5.61 -5.98 -21.13
N TYR A 362 5.25 -7.26 -21.20
CA TYR A 362 6.00 -8.28 -21.95
C TYR A 362 6.01 -8.00 -23.46
N GLN A 363 4.87 -7.58 -24.03
CA GLN A 363 4.77 -7.22 -25.44
C GLN A 363 5.62 -6.00 -25.80
N THR A 364 5.61 -4.96 -24.97
CA THR A 364 6.45 -3.76 -25.15
C THR A 364 7.94 -4.11 -25.07
N THR A 365 8.33 -5.00 -24.17
CA THR A 365 9.73 -5.43 -24.02
C THR A 365 10.21 -6.27 -25.20
N THR A 366 9.35 -7.12 -25.76
CA THR A 366 9.67 -8.01 -26.89
C THR A 366 9.68 -7.28 -28.24
N SER A 367 8.87 -6.23 -28.38
CA SER A 367 8.88 -5.39 -29.59
C SER A 367 10.10 -4.47 -29.64
N ALA A 368 10.58 -3.98 -28.50
CA ALA A 368 11.80 -3.17 -28.41
C ALA A 368 13.10 -3.97 -28.67
N SER A 369 13.08 -5.29 -28.54
CA SER A 369 14.26 -6.17 -28.71
C SER A 369 14.40 -6.76 -30.12
N LYS A 370 13.49 -6.48 -31.05
CA LYS A 370 13.69 -6.82 -32.47
C LYS A 370 14.59 -5.76 -33.11
N PRO A 371 15.83 -6.09 -33.53
CA PRO A 371 16.62 -5.16 -34.33
C PRO A 371 15.87 -4.90 -35.64
N SER A 372 15.85 -3.65 -36.10
CA SER A 372 15.32 -3.35 -37.43
C SER A 372 16.14 -4.15 -38.44
N MET A 373 15.55 -5.21 -38.98
CA MET A 373 16.04 -5.74 -40.25
C MET A 373 15.72 -4.69 -41.29
N PHE A 374 16.80 -4.18 -41.90
CA PHE A 374 16.79 -3.27 -43.04
C PHE A 374 15.95 -3.82 -44.20
#